data_AF-D0LJK3-F1
#
_entry.id   AF-D0LJK3-F1
#
_cell.length_a   1.000
_cell.length_b   1.000
_cell.length_c   1.000
_cell.angle_alpha   90.00
_cell.angle_beta   90.00
_cell.angle_gamma   90.00
#
_symmetry.space_group_name_H-M   'P 1'
#
loop_
_entity.id
_entity.type
_entity.pdbx_description
1 polymer ?
#
loop_
_entity_poly.entity_id
_entity_poly.type
_entity_poly.pdbx_seq_one_letter_code
_entity_poly.pdbx_strand_id
1 'polypeptide(L)'
;MTPSLSLRRTLSAAALTGAAFTAALLVTGCEVEDLGGVDAGMQDTFTQLYETETFQKCAGCHAPGAPGFQDGTETTQDWSTRDAAFQSLQGTASGLIGNFEACNGVSLLGTAPENSLLLAAFDEDVRLDFSTSEAAGCDGDAISDMTAVVGELSANELSLLRTFVMEQTTATTTAAFAP
;
A
#
# COMPACT_ATOMS: atom_id res chain seq x y z
N MET A 1 -18.36 30.67 43.37
CA MET A 1 -19.80 30.88 43.10
C MET A 1 -20.05 30.44 41.66
N THR A 2 -20.86 29.38 41.50
CA THR A 2 -21.35 28.79 40.23
C THR A 2 -22.44 29.69 39.58
N PRO A 3 -22.66 29.60 38.26
CA PRO A 3 -23.52 28.56 37.64
C PRO A 3 -22.82 27.90 36.43
N SER A 4 -22.85 26.58 36.18
CA SER A 4 -23.94 25.61 36.03
C SER A 4 -24.96 25.98 34.95
N LEU A 5 -24.72 25.53 33.71
CA LEU A 5 -25.69 25.52 32.62
C LEU A 5 -25.61 24.16 31.90
N SER A 6 -26.56 23.29 32.26
CA SER A 6 -26.94 22.10 31.49
C SER A 6 -27.65 22.54 30.21
N LEU A 7 -27.34 21.94 29.06
CA LEU A 7 -28.28 21.91 27.94
C LEU A 7 -28.39 20.51 27.32
N ARG A 8 -29.63 20.18 27.02
CA ARG A 8 -30.19 18.85 26.87
C ARG A 8 -30.14 18.38 25.40
N ARG A 9 -29.98 17.06 25.29
CA ARG A 9 -30.30 16.14 24.18
C ARG A 9 -31.29 16.64 23.11
N THR A 10 -30.98 16.30 21.86
CA THR A 10 -31.97 15.83 20.88
C THR A 10 -31.36 14.71 20.04
N LEU A 11 -31.91 13.50 20.22
CA LEU A 11 -31.75 12.37 19.31
C LEU A 11 -32.70 12.58 18.13
N SER A 12 -32.20 12.54 16.91
CA SER A 12 -33.02 12.42 15.70
C SER A 12 -32.76 11.05 15.09
N ALA A 13 -33.68 10.12 15.33
CA ALA A 13 -33.79 8.88 14.58
C ALA A 13 -34.58 9.17 13.30
N ALA A 14 -33.93 9.05 12.14
CA ALA A 14 -34.60 9.03 10.85
C ALA A 14 -34.59 7.59 10.33
N ALA A 15 -35.72 6.90 10.53
CA ALA A 15 -36.03 5.69 9.80
C ALA A 15 -36.56 6.11 8.42
N LEU A 16 -35.87 5.72 7.34
CA LEU A 16 -36.48 5.67 6.01
C LEU A 16 -36.48 4.24 5.50
N THR A 17 -37.70 3.74 5.41
CA THR A 17 -38.18 2.58 4.68
C THR A 17 -37.85 2.63 3.18
N GLY A 18 -37.39 1.49 2.67
CA GLY A 18 -37.98 0.90 1.46
C GLY A 18 -37.17 0.99 0.16
N ALA A 19 -36.65 -0.15 -0.28
CA ALA A 19 -36.94 -0.71 -1.61
C ALA A 19 -36.43 -2.16 -1.65
N ALA A 20 -37.36 -3.11 -1.70
CA ALA A 20 -37.06 -4.50 -2.02
C ALA A 20 -36.76 -4.58 -3.53
N PHE A 21 -35.52 -4.89 -3.89
CA PHE A 21 -35.15 -5.28 -5.25
C PHE A 21 -35.11 -6.81 -5.30
N THR A 22 -36.22 -7.41 -5.74
CA THR A 22 -36.24 -8.80 -6.17
C THR A 22 -35.97 -8.82 -7.67
N ALA A 23 -34.70 -9.00 -8.06
CA ALA A 23 -34.34 -9.38 -9.42
C ALA A 23 -33.89 -10.84 -9.40
N ALA A 24 -34.73 -11.71 -9.94
CA ALA A 24 -34.38 -13.09 -10.23
C ALA A 24 -33.39 -13.13 -11.39
N LEU A 25 -32.22 -13.74 -11.17
CA LEU A 25 -31.38 -14.29 -12.23
C LEU A 25 -31.13 -15.77 -11.93
N LEU A 26 -31.99 -16.61 -12.49
CA LEU A 26 -31.67 -17.99 -12.81
C LEU A 26 -31.20 -18.03 -14.26
N VAL A 27 -29.88 -18.02 -14.45
CA VAL A 27 -29.26 -18.60 -15.65
C VAL A 27 -28.38 -19.76 -15.18
N THR A 28 -28.86 -20.95 -15.52
CA THR A 28 -28.13 -22.21 -15.55
C THR A 28 -27.06 -22.17 -16.62
N GLY A 29 -25.84 -22.60 -16.27
CA GLY A 29 -24.92 -23.33 -17.15
C GLY A 29 -24.28 -22.58 -18.31
N CYS A 30 -23.00 -22.23 -18.14
CA CYS A 30 -21.91 -22.62 -19.03
C CYS A 30 -20.60 -22.29 -18.31
N GLU A 31 -19.83 -23.33 -18.03
CA GLU A 31 -18.38 -23.26 -17.92
C GLU A 31 -17.78 -22.27 -18.94
N VAL A 32 -17.32 -21.12 -18.44
CA VAL A 32 -16.27 -20.35 -19.13
C VAL A 32 -14.95 -20.85 -18.57
N GLU A 33 -14.39 -21.84 -19.25
CA GLU A 33 -12.95 -21.90 -19.39
C GLU A 33 -12.52 -20.55 -19.98
N ASP A 34 -12.10 -19.62 -19.13
CA ASP A 34 -11.38 -18.43 -19.60
C ASP A 34 -9.96 -18.87 -19.98
N LEU A 35 -9.91 -19.53 -21.13
CA LEU A 35 -8.70 -19.76 -21.90
C LEU A 35 -8.26 -18.41 -22.46
N GLY A 36 -7.42 -17.71 -21.70
CA GLY A 36 -6.43 -16.81 -22.28
C GLY A 36 -7.00 -15.60 -23.01
N GLY A 37 -7.60 -14.68 -22.25
CA GLY A 37 -7.54 -13.26 -22.58
C GLY A 37 -6.09 -12.75 -22.51
N VAL A 38 -5.26 -13.15 -23.47
CA VAL A 38 -3.98 -12.50 -23.76
C VAL A 38 -4.27 -11.10 -24.29
N ASP A 39 -4.35 -10.15 -23.37
CA ASP A 39 -3.93 -8.77 -23.63
C ASP A 39 -2.39 -8.80 -23.78
N ALA A 40 -1.94 -9.33 -24.92
CA ALA A 40 -0.53 -9.35 -25.28
C ALA A 40 -0.08 -7.92 -25.59
N GLY A 41 0.23 -7.14 -24.55
CA GLY A 41 0.91 -5.86 -24.75
C GLY A 41 1.07 -4.94 -23.54
N MET A 42 0.18 -4.96 -22.55
CA MET A 42 0.33 -4.12 -21.35
C MET A 42 0.62 -4.99 -20.14
N GLN A 43 1.90 -5.07 -19.77
CA GLN A 43 2.28 -5.51 -18.43
C GLN A 43 1.62 -4.56 -17.41
N ASP A 44 1.11 -5.10 -16.30
CA ASP A 44 0.62 -4.25 -15.21
C ASP A 44 1.74 -3.38 -14.63
N THR A 45 1.37 -2.25 -14.03
CA THR A 45 2.32 -1.25 -13.51
C THR A 45 3.33 -1.87 -12.55
N PHE A 46 2.92 -2.82 -11.72
CA PHE A 46 3.84 -3.49 -10.79
C PHE A 46 4.82 -4.41 -11.50
N THR A 47 4.39 -5.17 -12.51
CA THR A 47 5.31 -5.99 -13.32
C THR A 47 6.36 -5.12 -13.99
N GLN A 48 5.96 -3.98 -14.59
CA GLN A 48 6.90 -3.03 -15.18
C GLN A 48 7.91 -2.50 -14.15
N LEU A 49 7.43 -2.16 -12.94
CA LEU A 49 8.28 -1.68 -11.85
C LEU A 49 9.26 -2.78 -11.37
N TYR A 50 8.76 -3.99 -11.14
CA TYR A 50 9.54 -5.12 -10.67
C TYR A 50 10.67 -5.47 -11.64
N GLU A 51 10.41 -5.44 -12.95
CA GLU A 51 11.40 -5.75 -13.99
C GLU A 51 12.53 -4.71 -14.13
N THR A 52 12.44 -3.55 -13.45
CA THR A 52 13.50 -2.52 -13.48
C THR A 52 14.77 -2.99 -12.76
N GLU A 53 15.93 -2.54 -13.25
CA GLU A 53 17.21 -2.86 -12.60
C GLU A 53 17.24 -2.40 -11.14
N THR A 54 16.62 -1.26 -10.84
CA THR A 54 16.60 -0.71 -9.48
C THR A 54 15.82 -1.60 -8.52
N PHE A 55 14.62 -2.03 -8.89
CA PHE A 55 13.80 -2.90 -8.04
C PHE A 55 14.28 -4.35 -8.02
N GLN A 56 14.99 -4.82 -9.05
CA GLN A 56 15.66 -6.11 -8.99
C GLN A 56 16.77 -6.16 -7.92
N LYS A 57 17.33 -5.01 -7.49
CA LYS A 57 18.26 -4.97 -6.35
C LYS A 57 17.58 -5.27 -5.02
N CYS A 58 16.27 -5.01 -4.90
CA CYS A 58 15.51 -5.34 -3.69
C CYS A 58 15.55 -6.84 -3.41
N ALA A 59 15.58 -7.71 -4.43
CA ALA A 59 15.75 -9.16 -4.25
C ALA A 59 17.07 -9.52 -3.55
N GLY A 60 18.14 -8.74 -3.78
CA GLY A 60 19.43 -8.95 -3.12
C GLY A 60 19.42 -8.66 -1.62
N CYS A 61 18.46 -7.87 -1.15
CA CYS A 61 18.33 -7.46 0.26
C CYS A 61 17.15 -8.14 0.96
N HIS A 62 16.05 -8.38 0.25
CA HIS A 62 14.75 -8.77 0.81
C HIS A 62 14.23 -10.09 0.23
N ALA A 63 15.06 -10.93 -0.38
CA ALA A 63 14.67 -12.33 -0.62
C ALA A 63 14.90 -13.18 0.65
N PRO A 64 14.19 -14.30 0.84
CA PRO A 64 14.43 -15.20 1.96
C PRO A 64 15.89 -15.63 2.07
N GLY A 65 16.50 -15.36 3.23
CA GLY A 65 17.92 -15.63 3.50
C GLY A 65 18.90 -14.56 3.03
N ALA A 66 18.41 -13.47 2.41
CA ALA A 66 19.21 -12.29 2.13
C ALA A 66 19.56 -11.53 3.43
N PRO A 67 20.62 -10.67 3.43
CA PRO A 67 21.06 -9.96 4.62
C PRO A 67 19.99 -9.07 5.27
N GLY A 68 19.10 -8.48 4.47
CA GLY A 68 17.99 -7.64 4.92
C GLY A 68 16.68 -8.40 5.13
N PHE A 69 16.70 -9.74 5.07
CA PHE A 69 15.60 -10.64 5.44
C PHE A 69 16.08 -11.52 6.61
N GLN A 70 16.48 -10.87 7.72
CA GLN A 70 16.90 -11.54 8.96
C GLN A 70 16.01 -11.07 10.11
N ASP A 71 15.89 -11.89 11.17
CA ASP A 71 15.15 -11.51 12.38
C ASP A 71 15.68 -10.17 12.93
N GLY A 72 14.85 -9.13 12.83
CA GLY A 72 15.18 -7.77 13.27
C GLY A 72 15.70 -6.84 12.17
N THR A 73 15.61 -7.19 10.89
CA THR A 73 15.79 -6.24 9.77
C THR A 73 14.80 -6.63 8.67
N GLU A 74 13.72 -5.85 8.54
CA GLU A 74 12.64 -5.92 7.53
C GLU A 74 12.14 -7.33 7.14
N THR A 75 11.40 -7.98 8.04
CA THR A 75 10.94 -9.37 7.85
C THR A 75 9.71 -9.52 6.94
N THR A 76 9.07 -8.42 6.56
CA THR A 76 7.79 -8.47 5.83
C THR A 76 7.91 -8.37 4.33
N GLN A 77 9.06 -7.97 3.77
CA GLN A 77 9.23 -7.81 2.34
C GLN A 77 9.88 -9.03 1.71
N ASP A 78 9.23 -9.66 0.73
CA ASP A 78 9.79 -10.80 0.00
C ASP A 78 9.92 -10.45 -1.48
N TRP A 79 11.12 -10.07 -1.91
CA TRP A 79 11.42 -9.72 -3.30
C TRP A 79 11.95 -10.90 -4.14
N SER A 80 11.80 -12.14 -3.67
CA SER A 80 12.30 -13.32 -4.39
C SER A 80 11.58 -13.60 -5.70
N THR A 81 10.32 -13.20 -5.80
CA THR A 81 9.50 -13.31 -7.01
C THR A 81 8.59 -12.09 -7.12
N ARG A 82 8.11 -11.82 -8.33
CA ARG A 82 7.16 -10.73 -8.60
C ARG A 82 5.91 -10.87 -7.74
N ASP A 83 5.31 -12.06 -7.67
CA ASP A 83 4.08 -12.26 -6.88
C ASP A 83 4.31 -12.16 -5.37
N ALA A 84 5.44 -12.67 -4.87
CA ALA A 84 5.81 -12.51 -3.46
C ALA A 84 6.00 -11.02 -3.10
N ALA A 85 6.69 -10.27 -3.96
CA ALA A 85 6.91 -8.84 -3.75
C ALA A 85 5.60 -8.06 -3.78
N PHE A 86 4.73 -8.37 -4.75
CA PHE A 86 3.41 -7.74 -4.83
C PHE A 86 2.60 -8.01 -3.55
N GLN A 87 2.58 -9.25 -3.07
CA GLN A 87 1.83 -9.64 -1.88
C GLN A 87 2.42 -9.02 -0.61
N SER A 88 3.74 -8.98 -0.48
CA SER A 88 4.39 -8.41 0.70
C SER A 88 4.13 -6.91 0.86
N LEU A 89 4.04 -6.19 -0.25
CA LEU A 89 3.74 -4.76 -0.27
C LEU A 89 2.32 -4.43 0.21
N GLN A 90 1.39 -5.38 0.22
CA GLN A 90 0.06 -5.20 0.78
C GLN A 90 0.05 -5.19 2.32
N GLY A 91 1.18 -5.50 2.95
CA GLY A 91 1.36 -5.51 4.39
C GLY A 91 1.84 -4.19 4.98
N THR A 92 2.28 -4.28 6.23
CA THR A 92 2.94 -3.21 6.97
C THR A 92 4.41 -3.51 7.17
N ALA A 93 5.22 -2.46 7.36
CA ALA A 93 6.63 -2.61 7.69
C ALA A 93 6.79 -3.28 9.06
N SER A 94 7.75 -4.19 9.20
CA SER A 94 8.02 -4.89 10.46
C SER A 94 9.48 -5.29 10.57
N GLY A 95 9.99 -5.43 11.79
CA GLY A 95 11.40 -5.77 12.02
C GLY A 95 12.36 -4.65 11.63
N LEU A 96 11.90 -3.40 11.48
CA LEU A 96 12.77 -2.25 11.28
C LEU A 96 13.50 -1.90 12.59
N ILE A 97 14.77 -1.52 12.49
CA ILE A 97 15.63 -1.19 13.63
C ILE A 97 16.31 0.17 13.44
N GLY A 98 16.78 0.75 14.56
CA GLY A 98 17.47 2.05 14.53
C GLY A 98 16.49 3.18 14.21
N ASN A 99 16.88 4.10 13.32
CA ASN A 99 16.06 5.27 12.98
C ASN A 99 14.70 4.90 12.38
N PHE A 100 14.61 3.74 11.72
CA PHE A 100 13.39 3.25 11.08
C PHE A 100 12.45 2.50 12.02
N GLU A 101 12.87 2.23 13.27
CA GLU A 101 12.08 1.42 14.21
C GLU A 101 10.68 2.01 14.45
N ALA A 102 10.57 3.34 14.42
CA ALA A 102 9.30 4.04 14.57
C ALA A 102 8.31 3.75 13.43
N CYS A 103 8.77 3.29 12.27
CA CYS A 103 7.94 2.93 11.13
C CYS A 103 7.41 1.49 11.15
N ASN A 104 7.75 0.69 12.16
CA ASN A 104 7.11 -0.61 12.36
C ASN A 104 5.59 -0.45 12.52
N GLY A 105 4.82 -1.22 11.76
CA GLY A 105 3.37 -1.19 11.73
C GLY A 105 2.76 -0.23 10.71
N VAL A 106 3.57 0.59 10.03
CA VAL A 106 3.10 1.52 8.98
C VAL A 106 2.87 0.78 7.66
N SER A 107 1.77 1.12 6.98
CA SER A 107 1.45 0.56 5.66
C SER A 107 2.51 0.89 4.61
N LEU A 108 2.95 -0.11 3.84
CA LEU A 108 3.99 0.08 2.82
C LEU A 108 3.49 0.93 1.64
N LEU A 109 2.27 0.65 1.17
CA LEU A 109 1.65 1.38 0.05
C LEU A 109 0.80 2.57 0.49
N GLY A 110 0.36 2.63 1.75
CA GLY A 110 -0.51 3.70 2.24
C GLY A 110 -1.88 3.75 1.54
N THR A 111 -2.71 4.71 1.94
CA THR A 111 -4.03 4.98 1.33
C THR A 111 -3.99 6.10 0.27
N ALA A 112 -2.85 6.77 0.14
CA ALA A 112 -2.53 7.77 -0.88
C ALA A 112 -1.01 7.79 -1.10
N PRO A 113 -0.50 8.26 -2.26
CA PRO A 113 0.93 8.35 -2.52
C PRO A 113 1.74 9.05 -1.42
N GLU A 114 1.24 10.17 -0.90
CA GLU A 114 1.86 10.94 0.20
C GLU A 114 1.95 10.16 1.52
N ASN A 115 1.16 9.10 1.69
CA ASN A 115 1.14 8.25 2.87
C ASN A 115 1.83 6.89 2.63
N SER A 116 2.47 6.69 1.48
CA SER A 116 3.19 5.45 1.16
C SER A 116 4.61 5.47 1.71
N LEU A 117 4.90 4.57 2.65
CA LEU A 117 6.25 4.39 3.17
C LEU A 117 7.23 3.95 2.06
N LEU A 118 6.81 3.10 1.14
CA LEU A 118 7.60 2.71 -0.03
C LEU A 118 7.96 3.93 -0.88
N LEU A 119 6.99 4.79 -1.20
CA LEU A 119 7.26 5.97 -2.02
C LEU A 119 8.18 6.96 -1.30
N ALA A 120 7.96 7.21 0.00
CA ALA A 120 8.83 8.04 0.83
C ALA A 120 10.29 7.54 0.90
N ALA A 121 10.51 6.22 0.80
CA ALA A 121 11.86 5.66 0.79
C ALA A 121 12.67 6.10 -0.47
N PHE A 122 11.99 6.39 -1.58
CA PHE A 122 12.60 6.68 -2.89
C PHE A 122 12.43 8.12 -3.38
N ASP A 123 11.40 8.82 -2.90
CA ASP A 123 11.02 10.14 -3.36
C ASP A 123 11.27 11.18 -2.26
N GLU A 124 12.24 12.07 -2.48
CA GLU A 124 12.65 13.04 -1.48
C GLU A 124 11.52 14.00 -1.09
N ASP A 125 10.72 14.46 -2.05
CA ASP A 125 9.62 15.39 -1.77
C ASP A 125 8.56 14.70 -0.90
N VAL A 126 8.21 13.45 -1.21
CA VAL A 126 7.28 12.66 -0.38
C VAL A 126 7.88 12.40 0.98
N ARG A 127 9.17 12.08 1.06
CA ARG A 127 9.86 11.81 2.32
C ARG A 127 9.84 12.99 3.26
N LEU A 128 10.19 14.19 2.76
CA LEU A 128 10.27 15.40 3.58
C LEU A 128 8.92 15.78 4.20
N ASP A 129 7.83 15.51 3.48
CA ASP A 129 6.47 15.78 3.94
C ASP A 129 5.82 14.55 4.62
N PHE A 130 6.50 13.40 4.64
CA PHE A 130 5.94 12.16 5.15
C PHE A 130 5.69 12.25 6.65
N SER A 131 4.45 11.97 7.03
CA SER A 131 4.06 11.71 8.41
C SER A 131 2.85 10.81 8.44
N THR A 132 2.77 9.92 9.41
CA THR A 132 1.61 9.04 9.57
C THR A 132 1.07 9.07 10.99
N SER A 133 -0.25 9.01 11.10
CA SER A 133 -0.92 8.83 12.39
C SER A 133 -0.89 7.38 12.90
N GLU A 134 -0.51 6.42 12.03
CA GLU A 134 -0.46 5.00 12.34
C GLU A 134 0.68 4.65 13.31
N ALA A 135 1.79 5.39 13.25
CA ALA A 135 2.95 5.18 14.11
C ALA A 135 3.62 6.51 14.49
N ALA A 136 3.64 6.81 15.79
CA ALA A 136 4.25 8.03 16.30
C ALA A 136 5.77 8.03 16.05
N GLY A 137 6.26 9.07 15.39
CA GLY A 137 7.68 9.23 15.06
C GLY A 137 8.12 8.52 13.77
N CYS A 138 7.20 7.88 13.02
CA CYS A 138 7.48 7.55 11.63
C CYS A 138 7.18 8.77 10.75
N ASP A 139 8.21 9.56 10.51
CA ASP A 139 8.20 10.76 9.68
C ASP A 139 9.39 10.74 8.70
N GLY A 140 9.54 11.81 7.93
CA GLY A 140 10.64 11.97 6.98
C GLY A 140 12.04 11.83 7.59
N ASP A 141 12.23 12.17 8.86
CA ASP A 141 13.53 12.04 9.54
C ASP A 141 13.83 10.58 9.92
N ALA A 142 12.79 9.80 10.22
CA ALA A 142 12.90 8.37 10.51
C ALA A 142 13.17 7.52 9.25
N ILE A 143 12.76 8.02 8.08
CA ILE A 143 12.92 7.34 6.79
C ILE A 143 14.25 7.78 6.16
N SER A 144 15.16 6.84 5.95
CA SER A 144 16.39 7.15 5.20
C SER A 144 16.17 7.10 3.69
N ASP A 145 17.04 7.81 3.00
CA ASP A 145 17.12 7.77 1.55
C ASP A 145 17.65 6.44 1.03
N MET A 146 16.81 5.70 0.29
CA MET A 146 17.20 4.41 -0.29
C MET A 146 18.04 4.57 -1.57
N THR A 147 18.11 5.75 -2.17
CA THR A 147 18.88 5.97 -3.41
C THR A 147 20.37 5.70 -3.23
N ALA A 148 20.91 5.86 -2.02
CA ALA A 148 22.29 5.52 -1.70
C ALA A 148 22.58 4.01 -1.74
N VAL A 149 21.55 3.17 -1.60
CA VAL A 149 21.65 1.70 -1.55
C VAL A 149 21.29 1.09 -2.91
N VAL A 150 20.15 1.48 -3.49
CA VAL A 150 19.62 0.86 -4.72
C VAL A 150 19.83 1.72 -5.96
N GLY A 151 20.27 2.98 -5.81
CA GLY A 151 20.41 3.96 -6.88
C GLY A 151 19.21 4.90 -6.98
N GLU A 152 19.39 6.02 -7.66
CA GLU A 152 18.30 6.93 -7.97
C GLU A 152 17.33 6.29 -8.98
N LEU A 153 16.03 6.40 -8.71
CA LEU A 153 15.02 6.08 -9.70
C LEU A 153 15.07 7.11 -10.82
N SER A 154 15.04 6.64 -12.08
CA SER A 154 14.75 7.52 -13.19
C SER A 154 13.35 8.14 -13.02
N ALA A 155 13.13 9.29 -13.66
CA ALA A 155 11.81 9.95 -13.64
C ALA A 155 10.67 9.02 -14.10
N ASN A 156 10.96 8.10 -15.01
CA ASN A 156 9.98 7.11 -15.47
C ASN A 156 9.67 6.06 -14.39
N GLU A 157 10.69 5.50 -13.73
CA GLU A 157 10.50 4.53 -12.65
C GLU A 157 9.77 5.15 -11.47
N LEU A 158 10.10 6.38 -11.11
CA LEU A 158 9.40 7.10 -10.04
C LEU A 158 7.93 7.37 -10.40
N SER A 159 7.66 7.74 -11.65
CA SER A 159 6.28 7.87 -12.15
C SER A 159 5.53 6.54 -12.10
N LEU A 160 6.16 5.43 -12.47
CA LEU A 160 5.56 4.09 -12.39
C LEU A 160 5.24 3.71 -10.94
N LEU A 161 6.17 3.96 -10.01
CA LEU A 161 5.96 3.72 -8.58
C LEU A 161 4.77 4.52 -8.04
N ARG A 162 4.67 5.81 -8.38
CA ARG A 162 3.53 6.66 -8.01
C ARG A 162 2.21 6.14 -8.57
N THR A 163 2.18 5.76 -9.85
CA THR A 163 0.99 5.18 -10.48
C THR A 163 0.58 3.88 -9.81
N PHE A 164 1.55 2.99 -9.54
CA PHE A 164 1.28 1.72 -8.86
C PHE A 164 0.62 1.96 -7.50
N VAL A 165 1.18 2.85 -6.68
CA VAL A 165 0.58 3.18 -5.37
C VAL A 165 -0.86 3.71 -5.52
N MET A 166 -1.12 4.62 -6.46
CA MET A 166 -2.48 5.14 -6.71
C MET A 166 -3.49 4.06 -7.16
N GLU A 167 -3.04 3.07 -7.93
CA GLU A 167 -3.89 1.96 -8.36
C GLU A 167 -4.32 1.10 -7.16
N GLN A 168 -3.40 0.84 -6.23
CA GLN A 168 -3.68 0.03 -5.03
C GLN A 168 -4.68 0.74 -4.08
N THR A 169 -4.58 2.06 -3.96
CA THR A 169 -5.49 2.85 -3.12
C THR A 169 -6.90 2.92 -3.70
N THR A 170 -7.02 3.04 -5.02
CA THR A 170 -8.30 3.07 -5.73
C THR A 170 -9.01 1.71 -5.67
N ALA A 171 -8.26 0.61 -5.83
CA ALA A 171 -8.79 -0.75 -5.75
C ALA A 171 -9.37 -1.05 -4.35
N THR A 172 -8.66 -0.64 -3.29
CA THR A 172 -9.11 -0.81 -1.90
C THR A 172 -10.39 -0.03 -1.62
N THR A 173 -10.50 1.18 -2.15
CA THR A 173 -11.72 2.00 -2.00
C THR A 173 -12.91 1.34 -2.70
N THR A 174 -12.72 0.82 -3.91
CA THR A 174 -13.80 0.16 -4.67
C THR A 174 -14.29 -1.13 -3.99
N ALA A 175 -13.38 -1.93 -3.43
CA ALA A 175 -13.72 -3.15 -2.70
C ALA A 175 -14.54 -2.88 -1.42
N ALA A 176 -14.28 -1.76 -0.73
CA ALA A 176 -15.01 -1.38 0.48
C ALA A 176 -16.48 -0.98 0.23
N PHE A 177 -16.87 -0.71 -1.02
CA PHE A 177 -18.23 -0.34 -1.42
C PHE A 177 -18.94 -1.40 -2.28
N ALA A 178 -18.35 -2.58 -2.45
CA ALA A 178 -19.05 -3.70 -3.06
C ALA A 178 -20.09 -4.27 -2.07
N PRO A 179 -21.37 -4.40 -2.47
CA PRO A 179 -22.49 -4.78 -1.59
C PRO A 179 -22.45 -6.23 -1.10
#